data_AF-A0A9D4PL15-F1
#
_entry.id   AF-A0A9D4PL15-F1
#
_cell.length_a   1.000
_cell.length_b   1.000
_cell.length_c   1.000
_cell.angle_alpha   90.00
_cell.angle_beta   90.00
_cell.angle_gamma   90.00
#
_symmetry.space_group_name_H-M   'P 1'
#
loop_
_entity.id
_entity.type
_entity.pdbx_description
1 polymer ?
#
loop_
_entity_poly.entity_id
_entity_poly.type
_entity_poly.pdbx_seq_one_letter_code
_entity_poly.pdbx_strand_id
1 'polypeptide(L)'
;MDGFVDYGDEQATGMDQLADHGLVLMFVPLFEDWVPPIATFATKGAAPGKVLSELVISAVIQLHNHGASVLAVISDGAGNNRFMWSQLGISGKLDSTCHFIEHPLEPSQNIYFICDIPHVIKCIRNHLKKHTYGMAGDHQINFQHYVTLYETEKNKQLRVVPKLTRAHVAPDNLCKMSVCLATQLFSRSTSIGIKVYREAKVPGFEHSEGTEAFTKIINDLFDALNVKLPSQGIRPGSEKIQVIKDFLALLNTTERNTVCNGLKLFASQMTTEAMRVTLLSTLDIIEYLFGQGAHYILTAKLNQDPLERHFGLVRSFGGDESHPTVVNFT
;
A
#
# COMPACT_ATOMS: atom_id res chain seq x y z
N MET A 1 -15.80 14.26 22.59
CA MET A 1 -14.50 13.80 23.10
C MET A 1 -13.86 14.95 23.86
N ASP A 2 -13.38 14.70 25.07
CA ASP A 2 -12.98 15.76 26.01
C ASP A 2 -11.46 16.04 25.99
N GLY A 3 -10.77 15.62 24.93
CA GLY A 3 -9.32 15.81 24.74
C GLY A 3 -8.43 14.72 25.35
N PHE A 4 -9.03 13.73 26.02
CA PHE A 4 -8.34 12.57 26.59
C PHE A 4 -8.43 11.35 25.67
N VAL A 5 -7.58 10.36 25.93
CA VAL A 5 -7.63 9.06 25.24
C VAL A 5 -8.99 8.40 25.47
N ASP A 6 -9.66 8.05 24.37
CA ASP A 6 -10.99 7.47 24.35
C ASP A 6 -11.11 6.49 23.18
N TYR A 7 -11.25 5.21 23.51
CA TYR A 7 -11.48 4.11 22.57
C TYR A 7 -12.93 3.60 22.60
N GLY A 8 -13.87 4.39 23.14
CA GLY A 8 -15.25 3.99 23.38
C GLY A 8 -15.36 2.98 24.52
N ASP A 9 -16.21 1.97 24.35
CA ASP A 9 -16.46 0.93 25.36
C ASP A 9 -15.30 -0.09 25.52
N GLU A 10 -14.29 -0.03 24.65
CA GLU A 10 -13.13 -0.92 24.71
C GLU A 10 -12.21 -0.53 25.89
N GLN A 11 -11.88 -1.51 26.75
CA GLN A 11 -11.02 -1.29 27.91
C GLN A 11 -9.56 -1.03 27.47
N ALA A 12 -9.19 0.24 27.37
CA ALA A 12 -7.83 0.65 27.11
C ALA A 12 -7.17 1.30 28.34
N THR A 13 -5.88 1.02 28.53
CA THR A 13 -5.05 1.71 29.51
C THR A 13 -4.73 3.14 29.06
N GLY A 14 -4.73 4.11 29.98
CA GLY A 14 -4.28 5.48 29.71
C GLY A 14 -5.38 6.49 29.37
N MET A 15 -6.64 6.22 29.77
CA MET A 15 -7.78 7.16 29.62
C MET A 15 -7.56 8.50 30.34
N ASP A 16 -6.62 8.57 31.29
CA ASP A 16 -6.22 9.78 32.00
C ASP A 16 -5.21 10.65 31.20
N GLN A 17 -4.74 10.16 30.06
CA GLN A 17 -3.73 10.85 29.25
C GLN A 17 -4.37 11.73 28.19
N LEU A 18 -3.76 12.89 27.92
CA LEU A 18 -4.14 13.73 26.79
C LEU A 18 -3.87 13.00 25.47
N ALA A 19 -4.84 13.05 24.56
CA ALA A 19 -4.72 12.53 23.22
C ALA A 19 -3.91 13.48 22.33
N ASP A 20 -3.13 12.91 21.43
CA ASP A 20 -2.31 13.63 20.45
C ASP A 20 -2.51 13.11 19.01
N HIS A 21 -3.34 12.07 18.82
CA HIS A 21 -3.71 11.51 17.52
C HIS A 21 -5.21 11.22 17.45
N GLY A 22 -5.75 11.22 16.22
CA GLY A 22 -7.11 10.75 15.93
C GLY A 22 -7.06 9.45 15.13
N LEU A 23 -7.67 8.39 15.65
CA LEU A 23 -7.90 7.15 14.91
C LEU A 23 -9.28 7.22 14.26
N VAL A 24 -9.34 7.07 12.94
CA VAL A 24 -10.60 7.09 12.18
C VAL A 24 -10.79 5.76 11.47
N LEU A 25 -11.96 5.16 11.66
CA LEU A 25 -12.44 4.05 10.84
C LEU A 25 -13.40 4.60 9.79
N MET A 26 -13.22 4.17 8.55
CA MET A 26 -13.97 4.69 7.40
C MET A 26 -14.55 3.53 6.60
N PHE A 27 -15.82 3.64 6.22
CA PHE A 27 -16.47 2.67 5.36
C PHE A 27 -16.36 3.16 3.91
N VAL A 28 -15.82 2.31 3.03
CA VAL A 28 -15.65 2.63 1.60
C VAL A 28 -16.50 1.65 0.79
N PRO A 29 -17.69 2.05 0.33
CA PRO A 29 -18.48 1.25 -0.60
C PRO A 29 -17.73 1.00 -1.90
N LEU A 30 -17.76 -0.24 -2.40
CA LEU A 30 -17.11 -0.60 -3.65
C LEU A 30 -17.84 -0.06 -4.89
N PHE A 31 -19.16 0.02 -4.82
CA PHE A 31 -20.04 0.35 -5.95
C PHE A 31 -20.74 1.72 -5.81
N GLU A 32 -20.52 2.42 -4.70
CA GLU A 32 -21.07 3.75 -4.44
C GLU A 32 -19.95 4.77 -4.20
N ASP A 33 -20.29 6.06 -4.24
CA ASP A 33 -19.33 7.16 -4.14
C ASP A 33 -19.35 7.91 -2.80
N TRP A 34 -20.31 7.64 -1.92
CA TRP A 34 -20.31 8.17 -0.55
C TRP A 34 -19.30 7.41 0.29
N VAL A 35 -18.47 8.13 1.08
CA VAL A 35 -17.44 7.53 1.92
C VAL A 35 -17.45 8.20 3.30
N PRO A 36 -18.18 7.64 4.28
CA PRO A 36 -18.29 8.25 5.59
C PRO A 36 -17.26 7.69 6.57
N PRO A 37 -16.74 8.52 7.49
CA PRO A 37 -16.18 8.00 8.73
C PRO A 37 -17.30 7.31 9.52
N ILE A 38 -17.02 6.12 10.04
CA ILE A 38 -17.98 5.34 10.85
C ILE A 38 -17.65 5.38 12.34
N ALA A 39 -16.39 5.64 12.68
CA ALA A 39 -15.95 5.83 14.05
C ALA A 39 -14.70 6.71 14.08
N THR A 40 -14.60 7.53 15.13
CA THR A 40 -13.41 8.31 15.44
C THR A 40 -13.08 8.06 16.91
N PHE A 41 -11.79 7.95 17.23
CA PHE A 41 -11.29 7.71 18.57
C PHE A 41 -10.13 8.66 18.85
N ALA A 42 -10.05 9.17 20.08
CA ALA A 42 -8.94 9.99 20.53
C ALA A 42 -7.86 9.08 21.09
N THR A 43 -6.65 9.13 20.54
CA THR A 43 -5.58 8.20 20.90
C THR A 43 -4.32 8.95 21.31
N LYS A 44 -3.47 8.26 22.07
CA LYS A 44 -2.11 8.72 22.34
C LYS A 44 -1.12 7.90 21.55
N GLY A 45 -0.42 8.55 20.64
CA GLY A 45 0.32 7.90 19.58
C GLY A 45 -0.58 7.04 18.69
N ALA A 46 0.05 6.13 17.96
CA ALA A 46 -0.66 5.09 17.24
C ALA A 46 -1.36 4.14 18.22
N ALA A 47 -2.64 3.87 17.97
CA ALA A 47 -3.45 2.95 18.78
C ALA A 47 -2.77 1.58 18.93
N PRO A 48 -2.77 0.97 20.13
CA PRO A 48 -2.18 -0.35 20.34
C PRO A 48 -2.81 -1.40 19.42
N GLY A 49 -1.99 -2.30 18.87
CA GLY A 49 -2.48 -3.27 17.89
C GLY A 49 -3.58 -4.21 18.41
N LYS A 50 -3.61 -4.51 19.71
CA LYS A 50 -4.69 -5.29 20.34
C LYS A 50 -6.03 -4.53 20.33
N VAL A 51 -6.01 -3.26 20.72
CA VAL A 51 -7.18 -2.39 20.68
C VAL A 51 -7.68 -2.22 19.24
N LEU A 52 -6.75 -2.08 18.29
CA LEU A 52 -7.12 -2.03 16.86
C LEU A 52 -7.84 -3.30 16.38
N SER A 53 -7.41 -4.50 16.81
CA SER A 53 -8.11 -5.73 16.44
C SER A 53 -9.53 -5.79 17.01
N GLU A 54 -9.72 -5.37 18.27
CA GLU A 54 -11.03 -5.32 18.91
C GLU A 54 -11.96 -4.33 18.20
N LEU A 55 -11.47 -3.10 17.95
CA LEU A 55 -12.21 -2.06 17.24
C LEU A 55 -12.60 -2.44 15.81
N VAL A 56 -11.71 -3.07 15.05
CA VAL A 56 -12.00 -3.50 13.67
C VAL A 56 -13.08 -4.59 13.65
N ILE A 57 -12.99 -5.58 14.54
CA ILE A 57 -14.00 -6.65 14.63
C ILE A 57 -15.34 -6.10 15.10
N SER A 58 -15.33 -5.20 16.09
CA SER A 58 -16.54 -4.50 16.56
C SER A 58 -17.19 -3.71 15.42
N ALA A 59 -16.41 -2.95 14.64
CA ALA A 59 -16.91 -2.20 13.49
C ALA A 59 -17.52 -3.12 12.41
N VAL A 60 -16.87 -4.25 12.10
CA VAL A 60 -17.40 -5.28 11.19
C VAL A 60 -18.76 -5.80 11.66
N ILE A 61 -18.87 -6.17 12.95
CA ILE A 61 -20.10 -6.69 13.56
C ILE A 61 -21.22 -5.64 13.48
N GLN A 62 -20.91 -4.39 13.83
CA GLN A 62 -21.89 -3.30 13.81
C GLN A 62 -22.38 -3.01 12.38
N LEU A 63 -21.47 -2.99 11.40
CA LEU A 63 -21.83 -2.82 9.99
C LEU A 63 -22.74 -3.95 9.50
N HIS A 64 -22.43 -5.20 9.86
CA HIS A 64 -23.25 -6.36 9.51
C HIS A 64 -24.66 -6.28 10.11
N ASN A 65 -24.78 -5.91 11.39
CA ASN A 65 -26.08 -5.74 12.05
C ASN A 65 -26.96 -4.66 11.39
N HIS A 66 -26.35 -3.71 10.68
CA HIS A 66 -27.06 -2.67 9.93
C HIS A 66 -27.19 -2.99 8.42
N GLY A 67 -26.93 -4.24 8.01
CA GLY A 67 -27.12 -4.73 6.65
C GLY A 67 -25.99 -4.43 5.67
N ALA A 68 -24.84 -3.93 6.13
CA ALA A 68 -23.66 -3.75 5.29
C ALA A 68 -22.80 -5.03 5.24
N SER A 69 -22.23 -5.33 4.08
CA SER A 69 -21.28 -6.44 3.92
C SER A 69 -19.85 -5.89 3.85
N VAL A 70 -18.99 -6.34 4.76
CA VAL A 70 -17.58 -5.94 4.79
C VAL A 70 -16.75 -7.02 4.11
N LEU A 71 -16.27 -6.71 2.90
CA LEU A 71 -15.43 -7.62 2.12
C LEU A 71 -13.95 -7.58 2.54
N ALA A 72 -13.45 -6.40 2.92
CA ALA A 72 -12.04 -6.25 3.24
C ALA A 72 -11.75 -5.17 4.30
N VAL A 73 -10.67 -5.37 5.05
CA VAL A 73 -10.06 -4.41 5.95
C VAL A 73 -8.75 -3.91 5.33
N ILE A 74 -8.63 -2.58 5.20
CA ILE A 74 -7.45 -1.93 4.59
C ILE A 74 -6.68 -1.17 5.67
N SER A 75 -5.41 -1.53 5.87
CA SER A 75 -4.50 -0.85 6.81
C SER A 75 -3.18 -0.46 6.14
N ASP A 76 -2.42 0.49 6.70
CA ASP A 76 -1.04 0.70 6.28
C ASP A 76 -0.13 -0.42 6.83
N GLY A 77 1.17 -0.35 6.50
CA GLY A 77 2.18 -1.30 6.97
C GLY A 77 2.84 -0.95 8.32
N ALA A 78 2.25 -0.06 9.14
CA ALA A 78 2.82 0.32 10.43
C ALA A 78 2.85 -0.85 11.43
N GLY A 79 3.73 -0.74 12.44
CA GLY A 79 3.94 -1.82 13.42
C GLY A 79 2.67 -2.26 14.14
N ASN A 80 1.83 -1.30 14.54
CA ASN A 80 0.60 -1.58 15.28
C ASN A 80 -0.45 -2.28 14.40
N ASN A 81 -0.60 -1.86 13.15
CA ASN A 81 -1.49 -2.50 12.17
C ASN A 81 -1.04 -3.93 11.84
N ARG A 82 0.27 -4.16 11.77
CA ARG A 82 0.80 -5.53 11.61
C ARG A 82 0.58 -6.39 12.85
N PHE A 83 0.66 -5.80 14.04
CA PHE A 83 0.32 -6.53 15.26
C PHE A 83 -1.18 -6.90 15.26
N MET A 84 -2.06 -5.98 14.88
CA MET A 84 -3.49 -6.26 14.66
C MET A 84 -3.69 -7.43 13.70
N TRP A 85 -3.01 -7.44 12.55
CA TRP A 85 -3.07 -8.57 11.61
C TRP A 85 -2.68 -9.88 12.28
N SER A 86 -1.56 -9.90 13.01
CA SER A 86 -1.11 -11.11 13.71
C SER A 86 -2.07 -11.59 14.80
N GLN A 87 -2.74 -10.67 15.51
CA GLN A 87 -3.77 -11.02 16.50
C GLN A 87 -4.98 -11.69 15.85
N LEU A 88 -5.32 -11.28 14.63
CA LEU A 88 -6.41 -11.85 13.83
C LEU A 88 -5.97 -13.08 13.00
N GLY A 89 -4.74 -13.58 13.18
CA GLY A 89 -4.23 -14.76 12.48
C GLY A 89 -3.77 -14.50 11.04
N ILE A 90 -3.71 -13.24 10.60
CA ILE A 90 -3.23 -12.85 9.28
C ILE A 90 -1.71 -12.92 9.23
N SER A 91 -1.19 -13.58 8.20
CA SER A 91 0.24 -13.86 8.04
C SER A 91 0.61 -13.81 6.57
N GLY A 92 1.63 -13.04 6.23
CA GLY A 92 2.20 -13.01 4.87
C GLY A 92 3.41 -13.91 4.68
N LYS A 93 3.73 -14.77 5.66
CA LYS A 93 4.89 -15.65 5.61
C LYS A 93 4.78 -16.61 4.44
N LEU A 94 5.87 -16.79 3.72
CA LEU A 94 5.98 -17.76 2.65
C LEU A 94 5.58 -19.16 3.16
N ASP A 95 4.79 -19.88 2.36
CA ASP A 95 4.27 -21.23 2.63
C ASP A 95 3.36 -21.37 3.89
N SER A 96 3.11 -20.29 4.63
CA SER A 96 2.19 -20.21 5.77
C SER A 96 1.37 -18.91 5.71
N THR A 97 0.86 -18.61 4.52
CA THR A 97 0.11 -17.39 4.26
C THR A 97 -1.35 -17.54 4.66
N CYS A 98 -1.88 -16.53 5.36
CA CYS A 98 -3.28 -16.39 5.70
C CYS A 98 -3.66 -14.92 5.47
N HIS A 99 -4.61 -14.67 4.57
CA HIS A 99 -4.96 -13.32 4.08
C HIS A 99 -6.42 -12.94 4.32
N PHE A 100 -7.19 -13.79 5.00
CA PHE A 100 -8.56 -13.52 5.39
C PHE A 100 -8.88 -14.13 6.76
N ILE A 101 -9.99 -13.69 7.34
CA ILE A 101 -10.67 -14.36 8.45
C ILE A 101 -12.11 -14.68 8.03
N GLU A 102 -12.72 -15.66 8.69
CA GLU A 102 -14.17 -15.88 8.58
C GLU A 102 -14.91 -14.75 9.31
N HIS A 103 -16.04 -14.31 8.75
CA HIS A 103 -16.85 -13.26 9.35
C HIS A 103 -17.43 -13.76 10.69
N PRO A 104 -17.30 -12.99 11.79
CA PRO A 104 -17.59 -13.45 13.14
C PRO A 104 -19.05 -13.86 13.39
N LEU A 105 -19.99 -13.34 12.58
CA LEU A 105 -21.41 -13.69 12.64
C LEU A 105 -21.90 -14.56 11.47
N GLU A 106 -21.08 -14.74 10.42
CA GLU A 106 -21.48 -15.45 9.20
C GLU A 106 -20.25 -16.19 8.63
N PRO A 107 -19.87 -17.35 9.19
CA PRO A 107 -18.62 -18.03 8.84
C PRO A 107 -18.50 -18.44 7.37
N SER A 108 -19.60 -18.41 6.60
CA SER A 108 -19.60 -18.63 5.15
C SER A 108 -18.99 -17.47 4.35
N GLN A 109 -18.80 -16.30 4.97
CA GLN A 109 -18.22 -15.10 4.36
C GLN A 109 -16.80 -14.85 4.87
N ASN A 110 -15.91 -14.46 3.98
CA ASN A 110 -14.54 -14.10 4.30
C ASN A 110 -14.37 -12.58 4.36
N ILE A 111 -13.54 -12.12 5.30
CA ILE A 111 -13.06 -10.75 5.39
C ILE A 111 -11.58 -10.74 5.06
N TYR A 112 -11.25 -10.15 3.91
CA TYR A 112 -9.89 -10.09 3.40
C TYR A 112 -9.08 -8.94 4.01
N PHE A 113 -7.75 -9.09 4.09
CA PHE A 113 -6.86 -8.04 4.58
C PHE A 113 -6.00 -7.49 3.45
N ILE A 114 -5.88 -6.18 3.37
CA ILE A 114 -5.13 -5.47 2.34
C ILE A 114 -4.22 -4.44 2.99
N CYS A 115 -2.95 -4.45 2.60
CA CYS A 115 -2.04 -3.37 2.94
C CYS A 115 -2.14 -2.29 1.87
N ASP A 116 -2.12 -1.02 2.29
CA ASP A 116 -2.19 0.09 1.35
C ASP A 116 -1.06 0.05 0.29
N ILE A 117 -1.45 -0.18 -0.96
CA ILE A 117 -0.52 -0.38 -2.08
C ILE A 117 0.39 0.84 -2.34
N PRO A 118 -0.14 2.08 -2.42
CA PRO A 118 0.68 3.29 -2.44
C PRO A 118 1.81 3.29 -1.39
N HIS A 119 1.49 2.93 -0.16
CA HIS A 119 2.47 2.80 0.92
C HIS A 119 3.49 1.67 0.70
N VAL A 120 3.08 0.53 0.16
CA VAL A 120 4.00 -0.58 -0.15
C VAL A 120 5.03 -0.17 -1.21
N ILE A 121 4.60 0.52 -2.28
CA ILE A 121 5.51 1.03 -3.33
C ILE A 121 6.53 2.01 -2.75
N LYS A 122 6.08 2.88 -1.84
CA LYS A 122 6.96 3.79 -1.08
C LYS A 122 7.99 3.03 -0.26
N CYS A 123 7.59 1.96 0.43
CA CYS A 123 8.48 1.11 1.23
C CYS A 123 9.53 0.42 0.36
N ILE A 124 9.15 -0.11 -0.81
CA ILE A 124 10.08 -0.69 -1.80
C ILE A 124 11.14 0.34 -2.23
N ARG A 125 10.72 1.55 -2.61
CA ARG A 125 11.64 2.65 -2.98
C ARG A 125 12.61 2.98 -1.86
N ASN A 126 12.10 3.12 -0.63
CA ASN A 126 12.93 3.45 0.54
C ASN A 126 13.92 2.33 0.88
N HIS A 127 13.52 1.06 0.71
CA HIS A 127 14.39 -0.10 0.92
C HIS A 127 15.53 -0.14 -0.11
N LEU A 128 15.22 -0.07 -1.41
CA LEU A 128 16.22 -0.05 -2.46
C LEU A 128 17.17 1.15 -2.34
N LYS A 129 16.68 2.32 -1.97
CA LYS A 129 17.53 3.49 -1.72
C LYS A 129 18.50 3.25 -0.55
N LYS A 130 18.05 2.59 0.52
CA LYS A 130 18.87 2.35 1.72
C LYS A 130 19.93 1.28 1.48
N HIS A 131 19.60 0.22 0.75
CA HIS A 131 20.47 -0.94 0.55
C HIS A 131 21.22 -0.94 -0.78
N THR A 132 20.87 -0.02 -1.69
CA THR A 132 21.38 0.15 -3.06
C THR A 132 21.05 -1.02 -3.99
N TYR A 133 21.07 -2.25 -3.49
CA TYR A 133 20.84 -3.46 -4.27
C TYR A 133 19.71 -4.31 -3.68
N GLY A 134 19.02 -5.03 -4.56
CA GLY A 134 18.06 -6.07 -4.21
C GLY A 134 17.85 -7.03 -5.39
N MET A 135 17.36 -8.23 -5.12
CA MET A 135 17.02 -9.22 -6.14
C MET A 135 15.52 -9.18 -6.41
N ALA A 136 15.12 -9.41 -7.67
CA ALA A 136 13.77 -9.77 -8.08
C ALA A 136 13.84 -10.93 -9.08
N GLY A 137 13.40 -12.12 -8.66
CA GLY A 137 13.70 -13.38 -9.32
C GLY A 137 15.21 -13.57 -9.38
N ASP A 138 15.73 -13.76 -10.58
CA ASP A 138 17.16 -13.91 -10.84
C ASP A 138 17.82 -12.58 -11.24
N HIS A 139 17.04 -11.49 -11.30
CA HIS A 139 17.53 -10.19 -11.73
C HIS A 139 17.99 -9.34 -10.54
N GLN A 140 19.19 -8.76 -10.69
CA GLN A 140 19.70 -7.78 -9.74
C GLN A 140 19.17 -6.38 -10.08
N ILE A 141 18.71 -5.69 -9.05
CA ILE A 141 18.28 -4.30 -9.09
C ILE A 141 19.36 -3.45 -8.45
N ASN A 142 19.73 -2.35 -9.09
CA ASN A 142 20.68 -1.38 -8.55
C ASN A 142 20.05 0.02 -8.57
N PHE A 143 19.84 0.58 -7.38
CA PHE A 143 19.26 1.91 -7.23
C PHE A 143 20.15 3.00 -7.85
N GLN A 144 21.44 2.75 -8.03
CA GLN A 144 22.36 3.65 -8.70
C GLN A 144 22.00 3.90 -10.16
N HIS A 145 21.30 2.99 -10.85
CA HIS A 145 20.81 3.24 -12.21
C HIS A 145 19.81 4.41 -12.25
N TYR A 146 18.96 4.57 -11.23
CA TYR A 146 18.04 5.72 -11.14
C TYR A 146 18.79 7.02 -10.88
N VAL A 147 19.80 7.00 -10.01
CA VAL A 147 20.68 8.15 -9.74
C VAL A 147 21.38 8.57 -11.04
N THR A 148 21.98 7.61 -11.74
CA THR A 148 22.69 7.84 -13.01
C THR A 148 21.76 8.38 -14.08
N LEU A 149 20.52 7.90 -14.16
CA LEU A 149 19.48 8.46 -15.03
C LEU A 149 19.21 9.92 -14.74
N TYR A 150 18.97 10.28 -13.47
CA TYR A 150 18.78 11.68 -13.09
C TYR A 150 20.01 12.54 -13.45
N GLU A 151 21.21 12.10 -13.10
CA GLU A 151 22.46 12.84 -13.35
C GLU A 151 22.74 13.02 -14.85
N THR A 152 22.39 12.03 -15.67
CA THR A 152 22.50 12.09 -17.13
C THR A 152 21.54 13.11 -17.73
N GLU A 153 20.34 13.25 -17.18
CA GLU A 153 19.28 14.09 -17.75
C GLU A 153 19.21 15.51 -17.16
N LYS A 154 19.72 15.74 -15.94
CA LYS A 154 19.46 16.99 -15.19
C LYS A 154 19.82 18.29 -15.94
N ASN A 155 20.81 18.24 -16.83
CA ASN A 155 21.30 19.40 -17.59
C ASN A 155 20.85 19.40 -19.06
N LYS A 156 20.06 18.40 -19.49
CA LYS A 156 19.57 18.31 -20.87
C LYS A 156 18.29 19.11 -21.04
N GLN A 157 18.18 19.82 -22.17
CA GLN A 157 16.96 20.56 -22.54
C GLN A 157 15.80 19.60 -22.86
N LEU A 158 16.09 18.50 -23.56
CA LEU A 158 15.13 17.43 -23.84
C LEU A 158 15.49 16.21 -22.99
N ARG A 159 14.56 15.82 -22.12
CA ARG A 159 14.70 14.68 -21.21
C ARG A 159 13.73 13.58 -21.60
N VAL A 160 14.21 12.34 -21.63
CA VAL A 160 13.40 11.13 -21.83
C VAL A 160 12.45 10.95 -20.64
N VAL A 161 12.89 11.29 -19.44
CA VAL A 161 12.12 11.17 -18.19
C VAL A 161 11.97 12.54 -17.51
N PRO A 162 11.16 13.46 -18.07
CA PRO A 162 11.11 14.85 -17.61
C PRO A 162 10.58 15.03 -16.19
N LYS A 163 9.80 14.06 -15.69
CA LYS A 163 9.28 14.07 -14.31
C LYS A 163 10.33 13.68 -13.27
N LEU A 164 11.44 13.06 -13.67
CA LEU A 164 12.48 12.66 -12.75
C LEU A 164 13.24 13.90 -12.23
N THR A 165 13.31 14.03 -10.91
CA THR A 165 13.95 15.16 -10.21
C THR A 165 14.85 14.65 -9.09
N ARG A 166 15.67 15.54 -8.52
CA ARG A 166 16.52 15.21 -7.37
C ARG A 166 15.75 14.59 -6.20
N ALA A 167 14.52 15.03 -5.96
CA ALA A 167 13.67 14.53 -4.88
C ALA A 167 13.30 13.04 -5.04
N HIS A 168 13.37 12.48 -6.25
CA HIS A 168 13.11 11.06 -6.50
C HIS A 168 14.27 10.17 -6.02
N VAL A 169 15.50 10.58 -6.34
CA VAL A 169 16.72 9.77 -6.12
C VAL A 169 17.42 10.11 -4.79
N ALA A 170 17.28 11.35 -4.34
CA ALA A 170 17.79 11.87 -3.07
C ALA A 170 16.69 12.59 -2.25
N PRO A 171 15.61 11.88 -1.87
CA PRO A 171 14.55 12.46 -1.05
C PRO A 171 15.06 12.83 0.37
N ASP A 172 14.66 14.01 0.83
CA ASP A 172 14.69 14.39 2.25
C ASP A 172 13.62 13.62 3.06
N ASN A 173 13.48 13.93 4.35
CA ASN A 173 12.54 13.21 5.21
C ASN A 173 11.06 13.39 4.80
N LEU A 174 10.68 14.54 4.25
CA LEU A 174 9.32 14.78 3.77
C LEU A 174 9.10 14.05 2.43
N CYS A 175 10.05 14.14 1.51
CA CYS A 175 10.00 13.48 0.20
C CYS A 175 10.01 11.95 0.30
N LYS A 176 10.61 11.38 1.35
CA LYS A 176 10.54 9.92 1.64
C LYS A 176 9.12 9.43 1.92
N MET A 177 8.25 10.32 2.40
CA MET A 177 6.84 10.02 2.68
C MET A 177 5.95 10.14 1.44
N SER A 178 6.40 10.85 0.40
CA SER A 178 5.64 11.04 -0.83
C SER A 178 5.51 9.74 -1.64
N VAL A 179 4.28 9.24 -1.75
CA VAL A 179 3.90 8.17 -2.68
C VAL A 179 4.08 8.62 -4.14
N CYS A 180 3.76 9.87 -4.45
CA CYS A 180 3.88 10.40 -5.80
C CYS A 180 5.31 10.30 -6.34
N LEU A 181 6.32 10.64 -5.52
CA LEU A 181 7.72 10.48 -5.91
C LEU A 181 8.12 9.01 -6.09
N ALA A 182 7.59 8.10 -5.27
CA ALA A 182 7.87 6.67 -5.40
C ALA A 182 7.28 6.07 -6.69
N THR A 183 6.02 6.40 -6.99
CA THR A 183 5.32 5.91 -8.19
C THR A 183 5.90 6.50 -9.47
N GLN A 184 6.29 7.77 -9.47
CA GLN A 184 6.98 8.39 -10.61
C GLN A 184 8.39 7.80 -10.85
N LEU A 185 9.11 7.45 -9.77
CA LEU A 185 10.39 6.74 -9.88
C LEU A 185 10.18 5.40 -10.57
N PHE A 186 9.20 4.60 -10.14
CA PHE A 186 8.87 3.31 -10.75
C PHE A 186 7.90 3.41 -11.94
N SER A 187 8.02 4.45 -12.76
CA SER A 187 7.14 4.65 -13.91
C SER A 187 7.64 3.95 -15.17
N ARG A 188 6.72 3.69 -16.10
CA ARG A 188 7.05 3.22 -17.46
C ARG A 188 8.08 4.11 -18.17
N SER A 189 7.99 5.43 -18.01
CA SER A 189 8.98 6.37 -18.59
C SER A 189 10.38 6.17 -18.00
N THR A 190 10.50 5.91 -16.69
CA THR A 190 11.79 5.61 -16.07
C THR A 190 12.40 4.33 -16.62
N SER A 191 11.59 3.27 -16.75
CA SER A 191 12.03 1.99 -17.35
C SER A 191 12.56 2.20 -18.77
N ILE A 192 11.81 2.92 -19.61
CA ILE A 192 12.25 3.26 -20.98
C ILE A 192 13.52 4.12 -20.98
N GLY A 193 13.63 5.09 -20.06
CA GLY A 193 14.83 5.92 -19.92
C GLY A 193 16.09 5.09 -19.66
N ILE A 194 16.01 4.13 -18.73
CA ILE A 194 17.10 3.19 -18.46
C ILE A 194 17.47 2.40 -19.72
N LYS A 195 16.47 1.86 -20.43
CA LYS A 195 16.67 1.10 -21.67
C LYS A 195 17.38 1.92 -22.75
N VAL A 196 16.87 3.12 -23.03
CA VAL A 196 17.38 4.01 -24.09
C VAL A 196 18.84 4.36 -23.82
N TYR A 197 19.19 4.70 -22.58
CA TYR A 197 20.58 5.05 -22.26
C TYR A 197 21.52 3.85 -22.24
N ARG A 198 21.04 2.66 -21.85
CA ARG A 198 21.80 1.41 -22.02
C ARG A 198 22.09 1.12 -23.50
N GLU A 199 21.08 1.20 -24.36
CA GLU A 199 21.22 0.94 -25.81
C GLU A 199 22.12 1.97 -26.49
N ALA A 200 22.06 3.23 -26.04
CA ALA A 200 22.97 4.29 -26.47
C ALA A 200 24.39 4.16 -25.88
N LYS A 201 24.67 3.12 -25.09
CA LYS A 201 25.97 2.84 -24.44
C LYS A 201 26.48 4.01 -23.60
N VAL A 202 25.57 4.71 -22.91
CA VAL A 202 25.96 5.75 -21.95
C VAL A 202 26.56 5.07 -20.71
N PRO A 203 27.72 5.53 -20.21
CA PRO A 203 28.34 4.95 -19.03
C PRO A 203 27.43 4.95 -17.80
N GLY A 204 27.46 3.87 -17.02
CA GLY A 204 26.69 3.70 -15.79
C GLY A 204 25.32 3.04 -15.98
N PHE A 205 25.00 2.56 -17.18
CA PHE A 205 23.80 1.78 -17.51
C PHE A 205 24.10 0.33 -17.89
N GLU A 206 25.37 -0.10 -17.79
CA GLU A 206 25.77 -1.48 -17.96
C GLU A 206 25.04 -2.38 -16.96
N HIS A 207 24.55 -3.55 -17.39
CA HIS A 207 23.82 -4.50 -16.54
C HIS A 207 22.54 -3.94 -15.91
N SER A 208 21.91 -2.94 -16.55
CA SER A 208 20.68 -2.32 -16.04
C SER A 208 19.38 -3.04 -16.42
N GLU A 209 19.44 -4.17 -17.13
CA GLU A 209 18.29 -4.97 -17.57
C GLU A 209 17.39 -5.35 -16.39
N GLY A 210 17.98 -5.78 -15.28
CA GLY A 210 17.23 -6.16 -14.08
C GLY A 210 16.49 -4.98 -13.44
N THR A 211 17.11 -3.79 -13.46
CA THR A 211 16.46 -2.58 -12.94
C THR A 211 15.35 -2.09 -13.88
N GLU A 212 15.58 -2.11 -15.19
CA GLU A 212 14.55 -1.81 -16.19
C GLU A 212 13.33 -2.71 -16.05
N ALA A 213 13.54 -4.03 -16.02
CA ALA A 213 12.49 -5.03 -15.95
C ALA A 213 11.70 -4.88 -14.64
N PHE A 214 12.39 -4.75 -13.50
CA PHE A 214 11.74 -4.50 -12.22
C PHE A 214 10.92 -3.20 -12.22
N THR A 215 11.46 -2.11 -12.77
CA THR A 215 10.74 -0.82 -12.86
C THR A 215 9.43 -0.98 -13.63
N LYS A 216 9.47 -1.70 -14.77
CA LYS A 216 8.28 -1.96 -15.58
C LYS A 216 7.26 -2.81 -14.82
N ILE A 217 7.71 -3.89 -14.18
CA ILE A 217 6.84 -4.80 -13.45
C ILE A 217 6.14 -4.08 -12.28
N ILE A 218 6.87 -3.23 -11.53
CA ILE A 218 6.27 -2.44 -10.45
C ILE A 218 5.28 -1.40 -10.98
N ASN A 219 5.57 -0.76 -12.13
CA ASN A 219 4.61 0.14 -12.79
C ASN A 219 3.30 -0.58 -13.10
N ASP A 220 3.39 -1.70 -13.82
CA ASP A 220 2.24 -2.43 -14.32
C ASP A 220 1.40 -2.99 -13.16
N LEU A 221 2.07 -3.44 -12.11
CA LEU A 221 1.44 -3.89 -10.87
C LEU A 221 0.67 -2.77 -10.17
N PHE A 222 1.29 -1.59 -10.02
CA PHE A 222 0.62 -0.44 -9.43
C PHE A 222 -0.61 -0.02 -10.27
N ASP A 223 -0.49 -0.03 -11.59
CA ASP A 223 -1.59 0.27 -12.53
C ASP A 223 -2.70 -0.81 -12.51
N ALA A 224 -2.39 -2.03 -12.09
CA ALA A 224 -3.38 -3.10 -11.87
C ALA A 224 -4.09 -2.96 -10.51
N LEU A 225 -3.36 -2.53 -9.47
CA LEU A 225 -3.86 -2.39 -8.10
C LEU A 225 -4.46 -1.00 -7.79
N ASN A 226 -4.42 -0.05 -8.73
CA ASN A 226 -4.92 1.31 -8.54
C ASN A 226 -5.83 1.78 -9.70
N VAL A 227 -6.71 0.90 -10.17
CA VAL A 227 -7.66 1.21 -11.26
C VAL A 227 -8.80 2.08 -10.75
N LYS A 228 -8.91 3.30 -11.28
CA LYS A 228 -9.87 4.34 -10.83
C LYS A 228 -11.08 4.52 -11.76
N LEU A 229 -10.93 4.21 -13.05
CA LEU A 229 -11.93 4.51 -14.07
C LEU A 229 -12.66 3.24 -14.53
N PRO A 230 -14.01 3.26 -14.67
CA PRO A 230 -14.76 2.13 -15.22
C PRO A 230 -14.29 1.64 -16.60
N SER A 231 -13.81 2.56 -17.45
CA SER A 231 -13.25 2.23 -18.77
C SER A 231 -11.96 1.41 -18.68
N GLN A 232 -11.24 1.49 -17.57
CA GLN A 232 -10.00 0.77 -17.28
C GLN A 232 -10.19 -0.37 -16.27
N GLY A 233 -11.44 -0.55 -15.80
CA GLY A 233 -11.84 -1.53 -14.79
C GLY A 233 -11.31 -2.93 -15.11
N ILE A 234 -10.95 -3.68 -14.07
CA ILE A 234 -10.59 -5.09 -14.25
C ILE A 234 -11.86 -5.84 -14.68
N ARG A 235 -11.77 -6.56 -15.81
CA ARG A 235 -12.83 -7.39 -16.38
C ARG A 235 -12.39 -8.86 -16.42
N PRO A 236 -13.31 -9.82 -16.59
CA PRO A 236 -12.94 -11.22 -16.79
C PRO A 236 -11.92 -11.37 -17.91
N GLY A 237 -10.83 -12.09 -17.66
CA GLY A 237 -9.73 -12.26 -18.62
C GLY A 237 -8.79 -11.06 -18.78
N SER A 238 -8.90 -10.02 -17.95
CA SER A 238 -8.00 -8.85 -18.00
C SER A 238 -6.54 -9.25 -17.73
N GLU A 239 -5.62 -8.73 -18.56
CA GLU A 239 -4.16 -8.87 -18.35
C GLU A 239 -3.71 -8.37 -16.98
N LYS A 240 -4.45 -7.44 -16.35
CA LYS A 240 -4.17 -6.94 -15.00
C LYS A 240 -4.20 -8.05 -13.95
N ILE A 241 -5.09 -9.04 -14.12
CA ILE A 241 -5.15 -10.21 -13.22
C ILE A 241 -3.86 -11.04 -13.37
N GLN A 242 -3.39 -11.20 -14.62
CA GLN A 242 -2.16 -11.92 -14.89
C GLN A 242 -0.94 -11.18 -14.32
N VAL A 243 -0.87 -9.86 -14.44
CA VAL A 243 0.18 -9.03 -13.83
C VAL A 243 0.27 -9.26 -12.31
N ILE A 244 -0.87 -9.33 -11.61
CA ILE A 244 -0.91 -9.59 -10.17
C ILE A 244 -0.40 -11.00 -9.85
N LYS A 245 -0.82 -12.01 -10.63
CA LYS A 245 -0.38 -13.42 -10.48
C LYS A 245 1.11 -13.59 -10.75
N ASP A 246 1.60 -13.00 -11.83
CA ASP A 246 3.02 -13.05 -12.23
C ASP A 246 3.90 -12.38 -11.18
N PHE A 247 3.45 -11.24 -10.65
CA PHE A 247 4.19 -10.57 -9.58
C PHE A 247 4.19 -11.37 -8.28
N LEU A 248 3.08 -12.02 -7.92
CA LEU A 248 3.02 -12.91 -6.75
C LEU A 248 3.99 -14.09 -6.91
N ALA A 249 4.06 -14.68 -8.10
CA ALA A 249 5.01 -15.73 -8.42
C ALA A 249 6.46 -15.22 -8.33
N LEU A 250 6.76 -14.06 -8.91
CA LEU A 250 8.05 -13.40 -8.81
C LEU A 250 8.44 -13.15 -7.35
N LEU A 251 7.52 -12.62 -6.53
CA LEU A 251 7.73 -12.33 -5.12
C LEU A 251 8.10 -13.60 -4.33
N ASN A 252 7.36 -14.69 -4.55
CA ASN A 252 7.62 -16.00 -3.94
C ASN A 252 8.98 -16.57 -4.35
N THR A 253 9.27 -16.59 -5.65
CA THR A 253 10.54 -17.10 -6.18
C THR A 253 11.72 -16.28 -5.67
N THR A 254 11.58 -14.95 -5.62
CA THR A 254 12.62 -14.06 -5.07
C THR A 254 12.91 -14.40 -3.62
N GLU A 255 11.87 -14.50 -2.78
CA GLU A 255 12.05 -14.82 -1.35
C GLU A 255 12.76 -16.17 -1.17
N ARG A 256 12.31 -17.22 -1.86
CA ARG A 256 12.98 -18.54 -1.83
C ARG A 256 14.45 -18.45 -2.23
N ASN A 257 14.75 -17.82 -3.37
CA ASN A 257 16.11 -17.67 -3.88
C ASN A 257 17.00 -16.88 -2.91
N THR A 258 16.47 -15.83 -2.28
CA THR A 258 17.23 -15.02 -1.33
C THR A 258 17.55 -15.76 -0.04
N VAL A 259 16.61 -16.56 0.48
CA VAL A 259 16.83 -17.40 1.66
C VAL A 259 17.88 -18.48 1.38
N CYS A 260 17.81 -19.15 0.23
CA CYS A 260 18.76 -20.19 -0.14
C CYS A 260 20.19 -19.65 -0.40
N ASN A 261 20.31 -18.46 -0.98
CA ASN A 261 21.59 -17.93 -1.48
C ASN A 261 22.17 -16.79 -0.61
N GLY A 262 21.52 -16.40 0.49
CA GLY A 262 21.95 -15.28 1.33
C GLY A 262 21.90 -13.92 0.62
N LEU A 263 21.03 -13.78 -0.39
CA LEU A 263 20.89 -12.54 -1.16
C LEU A 263 19.90 -11.57 -0.50
N LYS A 264 19.93 -10.30 -0.91
CA LYS A 264 19.00 -9.27 -0.38
C LYS A 264 17.76 -9.15 -1.25
N LEU A 265 16.59 -9.11 -0.62
CA LEU A 265 15.33 -8.82 -1.29
C LEU A 265 15.25 -7.36 -1.77
N PHE A 266 14.43 -7.10 -2.78
CA PHE A 266 14.13 -5.73 -3.24
C PHE A 266 13.30 -4.91 -2.23
N ALA A 267 12.75 -5.57 -1.20
CA ALA A 267 11.97 -4.97 -0.13
C ALA A 267 12.33 -5.62 1.21
N SER A 268 11.93 -4.99 2.33
CA SER A 268 12.06 -5.66 3.63
C SER A 268 11.13 -6.86 3.72
N GLN A 269 11.50 -7.86 4.53
CA GLN A 269 10.67 -9.04 4.79
C GLN A 269 9.21 -8.66 5.11
N MET A 270 9.03 -7.71 6.02
CA MET A 270 7.69 -7.24 6.39
C MET A 270 6.90 -6.59 5.25
N THR A 271 7.58 -5.97 4.28
CA THR A 271 6.95 -5.39 3.09
C THR A 271 6.57 -6.49 2.11
N THR A 272 7.44 -7.48 1.93
CA THR A 272 7.18 -8.68 1.12
C THR A 272 5.98 -9.47 1.65
N GLU A 273 5.90 -9.70 2.96
CA GLU A 273 4.78 -10.40 3.60
C GLU A 273 3.46 -9.62 3.45
N ALA A 274 3.47 -8.30 3.70
CA ALA A 274 2.28 -7.46 3.51
C ALA A 274 1.82 -7.43 2.04
N MET A 275 2.77 -7.40 1.10
CA MET A 275 2.49 -7.48 -0.33
C MET A 275 1.85 -8.81 -0.69
N ARG A 276 2.33 -9.93 -0.14
CA ARG A 276 1.78 -11.27 -0.37
C ARG A 276 0.31 -11.38 0.02
N VAL A 277 0.00 -10.95 1.25
CA VAL A 277 -1.39 -10.90 1.75
C VAL A 277 -2.25 -10.05 0.82
N THR A 278 -1.76 -8.87 0.44
CA THR A 278 -2.52 -7.95 -0.41
C THR A 278 -2.81 -8.52 -1.80
N LEU A 279 -1.82 -9.16 -2.44
CA LEU A 279 -1.97 -9.74 -3.77
C LEU A 279 -2.99 -10.88 -3.76
N LEU A 280 -2.92 -11.78 -2.78
CA LEU A 280 -3.87 -12.89 -2.62
C LEU A 280 -5.27 -12.38 -2.33
N SER A 281 -5.42 -11.48 -1.36
CA SER A 281 -6.70 -10.83 -1.06
C SER A 281 -7.31 -10.15 -2.28
N THR A 282 -6.51 -9.43 -3.06
CA THR A 282 -7.01 -8.77 -4.26
C THR A 282 -7.48 -9.77 -5.31
N LEU A 283 -6.77 -10.88 -5.50
CA LEU A 283 -7.17 -11.94 -6.44
C LEU A 283 -8.48 -12.60 -6.01
N ASP A 284 -8.61 -12.97 -4.74
CA ASP A 284 -9.81 -13.62 -4.22
C ASP A 284 -11.01 -12.68 -4.21
N ILE A 285 -10.83 -11.40 -3.88
CA ILE A 285 -11.86 -10.38 -4.00
C ILE A 285 -12.32 -10.23 -5.45
N ILE A 286 -11.37 -10.22 -6.40
CA ILE A 286 -11.71 -10.12 -7.83
C ILE A 286 -12.56 -11.31 -8.27
N GLU A 287 -12.16 -12.52 -7.90
CA GLU A 287 -12.89 -13.74 -8.20
C GLU A 287 -14.29 -13.75 -7.56
N TYR A 288 -14.37 -13.43 -6.27
CA TYR A 288 -15.62 -13.34 -5.52
C TYR A 288 -16.61 -12.35 -6.18
N LEU A 289 -16.16 -11.12 -6.45
CA LEU A 289 -17.03 -10.09 -7.03
C LEU A 289 -17.52 -10.46 -8.44
N PHE A 290 -16.70 -11.12 -9.25
CA PHE A 290 -17.16 -11.65 -10.54
C PHE A 290 -18.16 -12.79 -10.36
N GLY A 291 -17.97 -13.66 -9.37
CA GLY A 291 -18.96 -14.68 -8.98
C GLY A 291 -20.30 -14.08 -8.55
N GLN A 292 -20.30 -12.89 -7.95
CA GLN A 292 -21.50 -12.11 -7.60
C GLN A 292 -22.09 -11.29 -8.77
N GLY A 293 -21.51 -11.37 -9.97
CA GLY A 293 -22.05 -10.71 -11.17
C GLY A 293 -21.50 -9.30 -11.43
N ALA A 294 -20.41 -8.88 -10.79
CA ALA A 294 -19.78 -7.60 -11.11
C ALA A 294 -19.29 -7.55 -12.57
N HIS A 295 -19.56 -6.47 -13.30
CA HIS A 295 -19.10 -6.31 -14.69
C HIS A 295 -17.65 -5.84 -14.80
N TYR A 296 -17.18 -5.09 -13.81
CA TYR A 296 -15.82 -4.61 -13.69
C TYR A 296 -15.49 -4.32 -12.22
N ILE A 297 -14.21 -4.22 -11.90
CA ILE A 297 -13.71 -3.96 -10.54
C ILE A 297 -12.73 -2.80 -10.56
N LEU A 298 -12.89 -1.88 -9.60
CA LEU A 298 -12.03 -0.73 -9.38
C LEU A 298 -11.15 -0.95 -8.17
N THR A 299 -9.92 -1.43 -8.40
CA THR A 299 -8.97 -1.73 -7.32
C THR A 299 -8.54 -0.50 -6.52
N ALA A 300 -8.71 0.71 -7.06
CA ALA A 300 -8.49 1.95 -6.29
C ALA A 300 -9.50 2.17 -5.15
N LYS A 301 -10.58 1.39 -5.06
CA LYS A 301 -11.47 1.38 -3.87
C LYS A 301 -10.91 0.50 -2.74
N LEU A 302 -9.84 -0.26 -2.99
CA LEU A 302 -9.15 -1.14 -2.03
C LEU A 302 -7.87 -0.50 -1.49
N ASN A 303 -7.91 0.79 -1.16
CA ASN A 303 -6.78 1.55 -0.64
C ASN A 303 -7.22 2.58 0.41
N GLN A 304 -6.26 3.29 1.01
CA GLN A 304 -6.53 4.28 2.06
C GLN A 304 -6.60 5.73 1.56
N ASP A 305 -6.60 5.96 0.24
CA ASP A 305 -6.69 7.32 -0.35
C ASP A 305 -7.89 8.12 0.21
N PRO A 306 -9.10 7.53 0.43
CA PRO A 306 -10.22 8.29 0.99
C PRO A 306 -9.96 8.78 2.42
N LEU A 307 -9.26 7.98 3.23
CA LEU A 307 -8.91 8.31 4.61
C LEU A 307 -7.88 9.45 4.63
N GLU A 308 -6.85 9.38 3.78
CA GLU A 308 -5.87 10.47 3.64
C GLU A 308 -6.53 11.77 3.18
N ARG A 309 -7.48 11.70 2.25
CA ARG A 309 -8.25 12.85 1.77
C ARG A 309 -9.09 13.45 2.90
N HIS A 310 -9.76 12.63 3.70
CA HIS A 310 -10.52 13.09 4.85
C HIS A 310 -9.65 13.86 5.83
N PHE A 311 -8.49 13.31 6.21
CA PHE A 311 -7.54 14.03 7.06
C PHE A 311 -7.02 15.34 6.43
N GLY A 312 -6.82 15.35 5.10
CA GLY A 312 -6.45 16.56 4.37
C GLY A 312 -7.54 17.64 4.43
N LEU A 313 -8.81 17.25 4.28
CA LEU A 313 -9.96 18.14 4.39
C LEU A 313 -10.08 18.72 5.79
N VAL A 314 -10.03 17.88 6.83
CA VAL A 314 -10.10 18.31 8.23
C VAL A 314 -9.02 19.36 8.53
N ARG A 315 -7.77 19.12 8.13
CA ARG A 315 -6.68 20.10 8.30
C ARG A 315 -6.86 21.39 7.50
N SER A 316 -7.61 21.35 6.39
CA SER A 316 -7.84 22.55 5.56
C SER A 316 -8.92 23.47 6.14
N PHE A 317 -9.85 22.96 6.95
CA PHE A 317 -10.91 23.77 7.54
C PHE A 317 -10.43 24.71 8.65
N GLY A 318 -9.30 24.39 9.31
CA GLY A 318 -8.70 25.24 10.35
C GLY A 318 -7.99 26.50 9.83
N GLY A 319 -7.95 26.74 8.52
CA GLY A 319 -7.18 27.85 7.94
C GLY A 319 -5.69 27.71 8.23
N ASP A 320 -5.14 28.61 9.05
CA ASP A 320 -3.75 28.55 9.51
C ASP A 320 -3.53 27.48 10.61
N GLU A 321 -4.60 26.99 11.24
CA GLU A 321 -4.55 25.92 12.24
C GLU A 321 -4.55 24.54 11.57
N SER A 322 -3.39 24.14 11.08
CA SER A 322 -3.18 22.83 10.43
C SER A 322 -3.20 21.61 11.37
N HIS A 323 -3.32 21.84 12.68
CA HIS A 323 -3.32 20.81 13.73
C HIS A 323 -4.52 21.03 14.66
N PRO A 324 -5.71 20.51 14.32
CA PRO A 324 -6.92 20.72 15.12
C PRO A 324 -6.81 20.02 16.48
N THR A 325 -7.45 20.59 17.49
CA THR A 325 -7.72 19.89 18.75
C THR A 325 -8.71 18.75 18.54
N VAL A 326 -8.79 17.81 19.49
CA VAL A 326 -9.77 16.71 19.46
C VAL A 326 -11.21 17.23 19.31
N VAL A 327 -11.52 18.36 19.95
CA VAL A 327 -12.84 19.01 19.87
C VAL A 327 -13.12 19.57 18.47
N ASN A 328 -12.10 20.11 17.80
CA ASN A 328 -12.23 20.66 16.45
C ASN A 328 -12.16 19.58 15.35
N PHE A 329 -11.74 18.35 15.70
CA PHE A 329 -11.57 17.25 14.77
C PHE A 329 -12.90 16.50 14.49
N THR A 330 -13.74 16.35 15.51
CA THR A 330 -15.03 15.63 15.48
C THR A 330 -16.19 16.56 15.16
#